data_AF-A0A6B3I0R0-F1
#
_entry.id   AF-A0A6B3I0R0-F1
#
_cell.length_a   1.000
_cell.length_b   1.000
_cell.length_c   1.000
_cell.angle_alpha   90.00
_cell.angle_beta   90.00
_cell.angle_gamma   90.00
#
_symmetry.space_group_name_H-M   'P 1'
#
loop_
_entity.id
_entity.type
_entity.pdbx_description
1 polymer ?
#
loop_
_entity_poly.entity_id
_entity_poly.type
_entity_poly.pdbx_seq_one_letter_code
_entity_poly.pdbx_strand_id
1 'polypeptide(L)'
;TELAGVGTKGARGAKNSDEAARNEAGTWVWAAYAQTDSKDKVKVAPAKPFTTKSGLSGSVVTATATGLAKKEKCDTDGKSIAFSFKNGNDEFSTWVLYGPKGVEGELPDTTIQQILSTVRLSADKPTG
;
A
#
# COMPACT_ATOMS: atom_id res chain seq x y z
N THR A 1 10.96 -17.16 1.32
CA THR A 1 10.45 -15.90 1.88
C THR A 1 9.48 -15.30 0.89
N GLU A 2 8.31 -14.85 1.34
CA GLU A 2 7.34 -14.16 0.47
C GLU A 2 7.92 -12.80 0.05
N LEU A 3 7.79 -12.45 -1.24
CA LEU A 3 8.37 -11.22 -1.81
C LEU A 3 7.36 -10.07 -1.87
N ALA A 4 6.07 -10.32 -1.65
CA ALA A 4 5.06 -9.31 -1.40
C ALA A 4 3.75 -9.91 -0.86
N GLY A 5 3.01 -9.10 -0.12
CA GLY A 5 1.59 -9.28 0.14
C GLY A 5 0.78 -8.19 -0.55
N VAL A 6 -0.42 -8.53 -1.03
CA VAL A 6 -1.33 -7.58 -1.68
C VAL A 6 -2.77 -7.88 -1.33
N GLY A 7 -3.59 -6.83 -1.16
CA GLY A 7 -5.01 -6.99 -0.89
C GLY A 7 -5.77 -5.67 -0.97
N THR A 8 -7.10 -5.76 -0.87
CA THR A 8 -7.99 -4.60 -0.80
C THR A 8 -8.77 -4.64 0.50
N LYS A 9 -8.91 -3.50 1.18
CA LYS A 9 -9.79 -3.35 2.34
C LYS A 9 -10.67 -2.11 2.22
N GLY A 10 -11.75 -2.08 3.00
CA GLY A 10 -12.53 -0.86 3.20
C GLY A 10 -11.74 0.18 4.01
N ALA A 11 -11.96 1.46 3.69
CA ALA A 11 -11.39 2.62 4.37
C ALA A 11 -12.50 3.46 5.02
N ARG A 12 -13.38 2.80 5.77
CA ARG A 12 -14.50 3.44 6.48
C ARG A 12 -13.99 4.55 7.40
N GLY A 13 -14.61 5.72 7.31
CA GLY A 13 -14.25 6.90 8.09
C GLY A 13 -13.20 7.82 7.45
N ALA A 14 -12.61 7.44 6.30
CA ALA A 14 -11.74 8.34 5.56
C ALA A 14 -12.52 9.52 4.98
N LYS A 15 -11.95 10.74 5.06
CA LYS A 15 -12.59 11.96 4.52
C LYS A 15 -12.35 12.09 3.00
N ASN A 16 -11.22 11.59 2.52
CA ASN A 16 -10.83 11.61 1.12
C ASN A 16 -9.81 10.49 0.81
N SER A 17 -9.53 10.28 -0.47
CA SER A 17 -8.58 9.26 -0.94
C SER A 17 -7.13 9.54 -0.54
N ASP A 18 -6.72 10.81 -0.41
CA ASP A 18 -5.35 11.18 -0.01
C ASP A 18 -5.06 10.73 1.42
N GLU A 19 -5.98 11.01 2.34
CA GLU A 19 -5.91 10.60 3.74
C GLU A 19 -5.90 9.08 3.86
N ALA A 20 -6.84 8.41 3.18
CA ALA A 20 -6.91 6.95 3.18
C ALA A 20 -5.61 6.30 2.68
N ALA A 21 -5.07 6.77 1.55
CA ALA A 21 -3.87 6.21 0.96
C ALA A 21 -2.64 6.44 1.84
N ARG A 22 -2.52 7.63 2.45
CA ARG A 22 -1.42 7.94 3.37
C ARG A 22 -1.45 7.07 4.62
N ASN A 23 -2.62 6.94 5.23
CA ASN A 23 -2.81 6.14 6.43
C ASN A 23 -2.46 4.67 6.13
N GLU A 24 -3.05 4.10 5.08
CA GLU A 24 -2.84 2.69 4.75
C GLU A 24 -1.40 2.38 4.32
N ALA A 25 -0.76 3.22 3.49
CA ALA A 25 0.63 3.01 3.11
C ALA A 25 1.55 2.96 4.35
N GLY A 26 1.41 3.94 5.25
CA GLY A 26 2.19 4.00 6.49
C GLY A 26 1.90 2.83 7.43
N THR A 27 0.62 2.53 7.67
CA THR A 27 0.20 1.44 8.56
C THR A 27 0.71 0.08 8.08
N TRP A 28 0.61 -0.23 6.78
CA TRP A 28 1.01 -1.55 6.28
C TRP A 28 2.52 -1.77 6.28
N VAL A 29 3.32 -0.75 5.95
CA VAL A 29 4.78 -0.90 6.05
C VAL A 29 5.24 -1.00 7.52
N TRP A 30 4.58 -0.26 8.42
CA TRP A 30 4.85 -0.36 9.86
C TRP A 30 4.48 -1.74 10.41
N ALA A 31 3.26 -2.21 10.11
CA ALA A 31 2.75 -3.48 10.60
C ALA A 31 3.57 -4.67 10.08
N ALA A 32 3.98 -4.63 8.81
CA ALA A 32 4.73 -5.73 8.22
C ALA A 32 6.21 -5.78 8.63
N TYR A 33 6.85 -4.62 8.87
CA TYR A 33 8.31 -4.56 9.04
C TYR A 33 8.80 -3.88 10.31
N ALA A 34 8.08 -2.87 10.83
CA ALA A 34 8.63 -1.94 11.84
C ALA A 34 7.88 -1.94 13.18
N GLN A 35 7.07 -2.96 13.50
CA GLN A 35 6.28 -3.01 14.74
C GLN A 35 7.11 -2.87 16.02
N THR A 36 8.35 -3.37 15.99
CA THR A 36 9.26 -3.33 17.15
C THR A 36 10.30 -2.21 17.09
N ASP A 37 10.21 -1.37 16.06
CA ASP A 37 11.07 -0.23 15.82
C ASP A 37 10.31 1.08 16.08
N SER A 38 11.05 2.18 16.20
CA SER A 38 10.45 3.50 16.35
C SER A 38 9.72 3.93 15.07
N LYS A 39 8.58 4.60 15.23
CA LYS A 39 7.70 5.02 14.13
C LYS A 39 8.33 6.06 13.20
N ASP A 40 9.34 6.79 13.65
CA ASP A 40 10.11 7.76 12.83
C ASP A 40 10.89 7.10 11.69
N LYS A 41 11.14 5.80 11.77
CA LYS A 41 11.72 5.02 10.68
C LYS A 41 10.76 4.80 9.51
N VAL A 42 9.47 5.06 9.71
CA VAL A 42 8.44 4.98 8.66
C VAL A 42 8.30 6.34 7.99
N LYS A 43 8.58 6.39 6.69
CA LYS A 43 8.43 7.57 5.85
C LYS A 43 7.29 7.37 4.88
N VAL A 44 6.30 8.28 4.93
CA VAL A 44 5.13 8.26 4.05
C VAL A 44 5.26 9.41 3.04
N ALA A 45 5.22 9.09 1.75
CA ALA A 45 5.32 10.07 0.69
C ALA A 45 4.02 10.90 0.55
N PRO A 46 4.06 12.03 -0.17
CA PRO A 46 2.85 12.74 -0.52
C PRO A 46 1.90 11.94 -1.41
N ALA A 47 0.60 12.11 -1.17
CA ALA A 47 -0.45 11.56 -2.04
C ALA A 47 -0.36 12.18 -3.44
N LYS A 48 -0.56 11.34 -4.44
CA LYS A 48 -0.58 11.74 -5.85
C LYS A 48 -1.87 11.21 -6.49
N PRO A 49 -2.52 12.00 -7.36
CA PRO A 49 -3.65 11.50 -8.14
C PRO A 49 -3.18 10.37 -9.06
N PHE A 50 -4.00 9.33 -9.19
CA PHE A 50 -3.73 8.19 -10.06
C PHE A 50 -5.02 7.67 -10.69
N THR A 51 -4.94 7.24 -11.94
CA THR A 51 -6.06 6.58 -12.63
C THR A 51 -5.56 5.28 -13.25
N THR A 52 -6.25 4.17 -12.97
CA THR A 52 -5.91 2.85 -13.50
C THR A 52 -6.29 2.73 -14.97
N LYS A 53 -5.83 1.67 -15.64
CA LYS A 53 -6.21 1.40 -17.04
C LYS A 53 -7.71 1.14 -17.23
N SER A 54 -8.42 0.75 -16.17
CA SER A 54 -9.87 0.60 -16.20
C SER A 54 -10.63 1.92 -15.98
N GLY A 55 -9.93 3.04 -15.82
CA GLY A 55 -10.53 4.34 -15.53
C GLY A 55 -10.89 4.56 -14.05
N LEU A 56 -10.41 3.72 -13.13
CA LEU A 56 -10.65 3.91 -11.70
C LEU A 56 -9.69 4.98 -11.16
N SER A 57 -10.23 6.11 -10.73
CA SER A 57 -9.46 7.24 -10.21
C SER A 57 -9.42 7.27 -8.69
N GLY A 58 -8.31 7.76 -8.16
CA GLY A 58 -8.09 7.88 -6.72
C GLY A 58 -6.73 8.47 -6.41
N SER A 59 -6.20 8.14 -5.24
CA SER A 59 -4.91 8.65 -4.76
C SER A 59 -3.97 7.50 -4.46
N VAL A 60 -2.72 7.63 -4.91
CA VAL A 60 -1.64 6.68 -4.64
C VAL A 60 -0.61 7.29 -3.71
N VAL A 61 -0.13 6.50 -2.75
CA VAL A 61 0.94 6.85 -1.81
C VAL A 61 1.90 5.69 -1.68
N THR A 62 3.19 5.98 -1.59
CA THR A 62 4.22 5.01 -1.21
C THR A 62 4.73 5.30 0.20
N ALA A 63 5.09 4.26 0.93
CA ALA A 63 5.80 4.40 2.20
C ALA A 63 6.97 3.42 2.31
N THR A 64 7.95 3.76 3.15
CA THR A 64 9.11 2.91 3.42
C THR A 64 9.42 2.87 4.90
N ALA A 65 9.85 1.71 5.40
CA ALA A 65 10.45 1.56 6.72
C ALA A 65 11.91 1.14 6.53
N THR A 66 12.86 2.01 6.89
CA THR A 66 14.28 1.80 6.58
C THR A 66 15.17 1.94 7.79
N GLY A 67 16.32 1.25 7.80
CA GLY A 67 17.26 1.29 8.92
C GLY A 67 16.72 0.58 10.16
N LEU A 68 15.95 -0.48 9.96
CA LEU A 68 15.37 -1.28 11.04
C LEU A 68 16.45 -2.02 11.82
N ALA A 69 16.16 -2.38 13.08
CA ALA A 69 17.15 -2.99 13.97
C ALA A 69 17.63 -4.38 13.52
N LYS A 70 16.95 -5.02 12.56
CA LYS A 70 17.26 -6.34 11.96
C LYS A 70 17.72 -7.37 13.00
N LYS A 71 16.78 -7.78 13.87
CA LYS A 71 17.04 -8.65 15.02
C LYS A 71 17.31 -10.09 14.59
N GLU A 72 16.65 -10.54 13.52
CA GLU A 72 16.80 -11.87 12.95
C GLU A 72 17.46 -11.82 11.57
N LYS A 73 18.06 -12.95 11.15
CA LYS A 73 18.75 -13.07 9.84
C LYS A 73 17.86 -12.72 8.64
N CYS A 74 16.55 -12.93 8.77
CA CYS A 74 15.58 -12.72 7.72
C CYS A 74 14.89 -11.34 7.81
N ASP A 75 15.26 -10.50 8.76
CA ASP A 75 14.67 -9.17 8.90
C ASP A 75 15.18 -8.23 7.80
N THR A 76 14.24 -7.51 7.20
CA THR A 76 14.51 -6.60 6.09
C THR A 76 13.91 -5.25 6.36
N ASP A 77 14.39 -4.24 5.64
CA ASP A 77 13.62 -3.01 5.48
C ASP A 77 12.34 -3.31 4.68
N GLY A 78 11.38 -2.39 4.72
CA GLY A 78 10.06 -2.57 4.11
C GLY A 78 9.68 -1.43 3.17
N LYS A 79 8.83 -1.75 2.21
CA LYS A 79 8.11 -0.75 1.40
C LYS A 79 6.65 -1.13 1.23
N SER A 80 5.82 -0.12 0.99
CA SER A 80 4.42 -0.29 0.63
C SER A 80 3.99 0.74 -0.41
N ILE A 81 2.92 0.40 -1.12
CA ILE A 81 2.14 1.29 -1.96
C ILE A 81 0.67 1.10 -1.60
N ALA A 82 -0.08 2.18 -1.47
CA ALA A 82 -1.51 2.17 -1.26
C ALA A 82 -2.19 3.02 -2.32
N PHE A 83 -3.27 2.50 -2.90
CA PHE A 83 -4.15 3.21 -3.82
C PHE A 83 -5.57 3.21 -3.26
N SER A 84 -6.05 4.39 -2.89
CA SER A 84 -7.40 4.57 -2.34
C SER A 84 -8.33 5.20 -3.38
N PHE A 85 -9.53 4.64 -3.49
CA PHE A 85 -10.53 4.97 -4.50
C PHE A 85 -11.94 4.77 -3.93
N LYS A 86 -12.97 5.26 -4.62
CA LYS A 86 -14.37 4.94 -4.31
C LYS A 86 -14.78 3.63 -4.99
N ASN A 87 -15.38 2.72 -4.23
CA ASN A 87 -15.93 1.47 -4.75
C ASN A 87 -17.34 1.68 -5.35
N GLY A 88 -17.99 0.60 -5.80
CA GLY A 88 -19.34 0.66 -6.38
C GLY A 88 -20.47 1.09 -5.42
N ASN A 89 -20.18 1.26 -4.12
CA ASN A 89 -21.11 1.80 -3.12
C ASN A 89 -20.78 3.27 -2.76
N ASP A 90 -19.92 3.95 -3.53
CA ASP A 90 -19.38 5.27 -3.21
C ASP A 90 -18.58 5.35 -1.90
N GLU A 91 -18.19 4.20 -1.34
CA GLU A 91 -17.38 4.10 -0.13
C GLU A 91 -15.89 4.02 -0.48
N PHE A 92 -15.03 4.57 0.37
CA PHE A 92 -13.58 4.44 0.17
C PHE A 92 -13.11 3.01 0.40
N SER A 93 -12.31 2.52 -0.55
CA SER A 93 -11.55 1.27 -0.46
C SER A 93 -10.09 1.55 -0.79
N THR A 94 -9.19 0.75 -0.23
CA THR A 94 -7.76 0.88 -0.47
C THR A 94 -7.19 -0.46 -0.90
N TRP A 95 -6.59 -0.47 -2.08
CA TRP A 95 -5.69 -1.53 -2.52
C TRP A 95 -4.29 -1.25 -1.97
N VAL A 96 -3.66 -2.22 -1.33
CA VAL A 96 -2.33 -2.09 -0.75
C VAL A 96 -1.46 -3.25 -1.21
N LEU A 97 -0.22 -2.93 -1.59
CA LEU A 97 0.85 -3.91 -1.78
C LEU A 97 2.02 -3.52 -0.88
N TYR A 98 2.56 -4.47 -0.13
CA TYR A 98 3.76 -4.29 0.68
C TYR A 98 4.75 -5.43 0.43
N GLY A 99 6.02 -5.15 0.66
CA GLY A 99 7.10 -6.11 0.44
C GLY A 99 8.43 -5.65 1.02
N PRO A 100 9.45 -6.53 1.01
CA PRO A 100 10.75 -6.22 1.54
C PRO A 100 11.45 -5.19 0.66
N LYS A 101 12.38 -4.45 1.26
CA LYS A 101 13.22 -3.46 0.59
C LYS A 101 14.69 -3.77 0.82
N GLY A 102 15.50 -3.60 -0.22
CA GLY A 102 16.94 -3.82 -0.21
C GLY A 102 17.34 -5.29 -0.22
N VAL A 103 16.50 -6.18 -0.76
CA VAL A 103 16.79 -7.62 -0.84
C VAL A 103 16.85 -8.11 -2.28
N GLU A 104 17.56 -9.22 -2.49
CA GLU A 104 17.52 -9.93 -3.76
C GLU A 104 16.09 -10.42 -4.05
N GLY A 105 15.61 -10.20 -5.28
CA GLY A 105 14.24 -10.53 -5.67
C GLY A 105 13.19 -9.53 -5.19
N GLU A 106 13.56 -8.40 -4.57
CA GLU A 106 12.64 -7.30 -4.31
C GLU A 106 11.84 -6.96 -5.58
N LEU A 107 10.50 -6.90 -5.45
CA LEU A 107 9.62 -6.52 -6.54
C LEU A 107 9.98 -5.12 -7.05
N PRO A 108 10.37 -4.96 -8.33
CA PRO A 108 10.68 -3.65 -8.89
C PRO A 108 9.47 -2.73 -8.83
N ASP A 109 9.69 -1.44 -8.56
CA ASP A 109 8.61 -0.46 -8.49
C ASP A 109 7.83 -0.39 -9.81
N THR A 110 8.49 -0.65 -10.95
CA THR A 110 7.84 -0.78 -12.26
C THR A 110 6.83 -1.92 -12.32
N THR A 111 7.15 -3.07 -11.73
CA THR A 111 6.23 -4.23 -11.65
C THR A 111 5.07 -3.92 -10.72
N ILE A 112 5.35 -3.29 -9.57
CA ILE A 112 4.31 -2.85 -8.63
C ILE A 112 3.33 -1.89 -9.31
N GLN A 113 3.84 -0.92 -10.07
CA GLN A 113 3.03 0.02 -10.85
C GLN A 113 2.22 -0.68 -11.95
N GLN A 114 2.79 -1.68 -12.62
CA GLN A 114 2.06 -2.50 -13.59
C GLN A 114 0.88 -3.22 -12.93
N ILE A 115 1.08 -3.87 -11.78
CA ILE A 115 0.01 -4.54 -11.03
C ILE A 115 -1.07 -3.53 -10.63
N LEU A 116 -0.67 -2.41 -10.00
CA LEU A 116 -1.58 -1.32 -9.63
C LEU A 116 -2.42 -0.83 -10.81
N SER A 117 -1.81 -0.70 -12.00
CA SER A 117 -2.50 -0.21 -13.20
C SER A 117 -3.69 -1.08 -13.64
N THR A 118 -3.77 -2.32 -13.15
CA THR A 118 -4.84 -3.28 -13.47
C THR A 118 -6.01 -3.28 -12.49
N VAL A 119 -5.90 -2.56 -11.36
CA VAL A 119 -6.96 -2.49 -10.35
C VAL A 119 -8.24 -1.92 -10.95
N ARG A 120 -9.35 -2.62 -10.71
CA ARG A 120 -10.69 -2.34 -11.26
C ARG A 120 -11.77 -2.79 -10.28
N LEU A 121 -12.97 -2.26 -10.43
CA LEU A 121 -14.14 -2.75 -9.70
C LEU A 121 -14.59 -4.09 -10.27
N SER A 122 -15.06 -4.98 -9.39
CA SER A 122 -15.75 -6.21 -9.79
C SER A 122 -17.14 -5.86 -10.36
N ALA A 123 -17.67 -6.72 -11.23
CA ALA A 123 -19.03 -6.56 -11.76
C ALA A 123 -20.10 -6.70 -10.66
N ASP A 124 -19.80 -7.50 -9.64
CA ASP A 124 -20.69 -7.69 -8.49
C ASP A 124 -20.55 -6.55 -7.49
N LYS A 125 -21.68 -6.14 -6.93
CA LYS A 125 -21.73 -5.17 -5.83
C LYS A 125 -20.95 -5.71 -4.63
N PRO A 126 -20.14 -4.90 -3.92
CA PRO A 126 -19.42 -5.36 -2.74
C PRO A 126 -20.40 -5.92 -1.69
N THR A 127 -20.22 -7.20 -1.32
CA THR A 127 -20.90 -7.83 -0.18
C THR A 127 -20.06 -7.51 1.07
N GLY A 128 -20.54 -6.54 1.86
CA GLY A 128 -19.82 -6.01 3.02
C GLY A 128 -19.61 -7.01 4.15
#